data_AF-A0A523QQ09-F1
#
_entry.id   AF-A0A523QQ09-F1
#
_cell.length_a   1.000
_cell.length_b   1.000
_cell.length_c   1.000
_cell.angle_alpha   90.00
_cell.angle_beta   90.00
_cell.angle_gamma   90.00
#
_symmetry.space_group_name_H-M   'P 1'
#
loop_
_entity.id
_entity.type
_entity.pdbx_description
1 polymer ?
#
loop_
_entity_poly.entity_id
_entity_poly.type
_entity_poly.pdbx_seq_one_letter_code
_entity_poly.pdbx_strand_id
1 'polypeptide(L)'
;MADPLLANVTKLNVTRYIYEMARLAQDTAGGLLATMPSEFDWGDTRVGKYVDKYLKGVTDVPTETRMRLLRLIEGMTCGTAMTESMHGAGSPQAQRIMIMRRANWERKKRLAQKLAKIGEQPKLV
;
A
#
# COMPACT_ATOMS: atom_id res chain seq x y z
N MET A 1 6.71 -21.90 14.05
CA MET A 1 6.41 -21.80 12.60
C MET A 1 5.12 -21.01 12.45
N ALA A 2 5.03 -20.09 11.48
CA ALA A 2 3.83 -19.25 11.30
C ALA A 2 2.65 -20.04 10.73
N ASP A 3 1.41 -19.62 11.03
CA ASP A 3 0.20 -20.19 10.44
C ASP A 3 0.11 -19.84 8.94
N PRO A 4 0.07 -20.83 8.03
CA PRO A 4 0.08 -20.55 6.59
C PRO A 4 -1.18 -19.85 6.07
N LEU A 5 -2.34 -20.08 6.68
CA LEU A 5 -3.58 -19.39 6.28
C LEU A 5 -3.47 -17.90 6.64
N LEU A 6 -3.06 -17.59 7.87
CA LEU A 6 -2.88 -16.20 8.32
C LEU A 6 -1.79 -15.48 7.52
N ALA A 7 -0.69 -16.14 7.18
CA ALA A 7 0.35 -15.57 6.33
C ALA A 7 -0.17 -15.15 4.94
N ASN A 8 -1.01 -15.99 4.30
CA ASN A 8 -1.62 -15.65 3.02
C ASN A 8 -2.65 -14.52 3.13
N VAL A 9 -3.39 -14.44 4.25
CA VAL A 9 -4.29 -13.32 4.53
C VAL A 9 -3.50 -12.01 4.63
N THR A 10 -2.40 -12.00 5.38
CA THR A 10 -1.51 -10.83 5.50
C THR A 10 -1.01 -10.39 4.13
N LYS A 11 -0.41 -11.30 3.35
CA LYS A 11 0.12 -10.94 2.03
C LYS A 11 -0.97 -10.41 1.10
N LEU A 12 -2.17 -11.00 1.10
CA LEU A 12 -3.28 -10.53 0.26
C LEU A 12 -3.78 -9.13 0.63
N ASN A 13 -3.69 -8.73 1.90
CA ASN A 13 -3.97 -7.36 2.34
C ASN A 13 -2.86 -6.39 1.91
N VAL A 14 -1.59 -6.81 2.01
CA VAL A 14 -0.43 -6.02 1.56
C VAL A 14 -0.55 -5.65 0.08
N THR A 15 -1.08 -6.53 -0.77
CA THR A 15 -1.26 -6.23 -2.20
C THR A 15 -2.30 -5.13 -2.48
N ARG A 16 -2.98 -4.58 -1.46
CA ARG A 16 -4.04 -3.58 -1.60
C ARG A 16 -3.75 -2.33 -0.78
N TYR A 17 -3.49 -2.49 0.51
CA TYR A 17 -3.44 -1.35 1.42
C TYR A 17 -2.23 -0.45 1.19
N ILE A 18 -1.14 -0.96 0.63
CA ILE A 18 0.00 -0.12 0.24
C ILE A 18 -0.42 0.96 -0.77
N TYR A 19 -1.31 0.64 -1.70
CA TYR A 19 -1.78 1.58 -2.72
C TYR A 19 -2.72 2.63 -2.15
N GLU A 20 -3.57 2.27 -1.20
CA GLU A 20 -4.44 3.24 -0.52
C GLU A 20 -3.62 4.16 0.39
N MET A 21 -2.64 3.63 1.11
CA MET A 21 -1.70 4.44 1.90
C MET A 21 -0.93 5.42 1.00
N ALA A 22 -0.44 4.96 -0.16
CA ALA A 22 0.22 5.82 -1.14
C ALA A 22 -0.73 6.91 -1.66
N ARG A 23 -1.97 6.55 -2.02
CA ARG A 23 -3.00 7.51 -2.48
C ARG A 23 -3.25 8.62 -1.45
N LEU A 24 -3.43 8.26 -0.17
CA LEU A 24 -3.67 9.21 0.92
C LEU A 24 -2.45 10.12 1.17
N ALA A 25 -1.23 9.57 1.10
CA ALA A 25 -0.01 10.35 1.23
C ALA A 25 0.15 11.37 0.10
N GLN A 26 -0.15 10.98 -1.15
CA GLN A 26 -0.11 11.87 -2.31
C GLN A 26 -1.17 12.98 -2.24
N ASP A 27 -2.40 12.65 -1.83
CA ASP A 27 -3.49 13.59 -1.61
C ASP A 27 -3.08 14.68 -0.60
N THR A 28 -2.50 14.25 0.53
CA THR A 28 -2.03 15.15 1.58
C THR A 28 -0.81 16.00 1.14
N ALA A 29 0.10 15.42 0.35
CA ALA A 29 1.30 16.11 -0.12
C ALA A 29 1.00 17.19 -1.18
N GLY A 30 -0.06 16.99 -1.97
CA GLY A 30 -0.47 17.87 -3.04
C GLY A 30 0.39 17.79 -4.31
N GLY A 31 -0.02 18.53 -5.35
CA GLY A 31 0.53 18.40 -6.71
C GLY A 31 2.00 18.80 -6.88
N LEU A 32 2.58 19.53 -5.92
CA LEU A 32 4.01 19.82 -5.94
C LEU A 32 4.84 18.53 -5.90
N LEU A 33 4.32 17.46 -5.29
CA LEU A 33 4.97 16.15 -5.26
C LEU A 33 5.44 15.66 -6.63
N ALA A 34 4.61 15.84 -7.67
CA ALA A 34 4.89 15.37 -9.02
C ALA A 34 5.52 16.43 -9.94
N THR A 35 5.49 17.70 -9.53
CA THR A 35 5.86 18.85 -10.38
C THR A 35 7.01 19.66 -9.81
N MET A 36 7.60 19.21 -8.70
CA MET A 36 8.72 19.89 -8.06
C MET A 36 9.95 19.93 -8.98
N PRO A 37 10.58 21.11 -9.14
CA PRO A 37 11.87 21.25 -9.82
C PRO A 37 12.95 20.32 -9.27
N SER A 38 13.98 20.10 -10.07
CA SER A 38 15.12 19.28 -9.65
C SER A 38 15.96 20.00 -8.58
N GLU A 39 16.77 19.24 -7.84
CA GLU A 39 17.75 19.83 -6.92
C GLU A 39 18.78 20.71 -7.66
N PHE A 40 19.08 20.37 -8.92
CA PHE A 40 19.93 21.18 -9.79
C PHE A 40 19.33 22.56 -10.07
N ASP A 41 18.01 22.64 -10.31
CA ASP A 41 17.33 23.93 -10.50
C ASP A 41 17.33 24.76 -9.22
N TRP A 42 17.18 24.13 -8.06
CA TRP A 42 17.25 24.82 -6.78
C TRP A 42 18.65 25.35 -6.47
N GLY A 43 19.70 24.63 -6.86
CA GLY A 43 21.10 25.05 -6.74
C GLY A 43 21.61 25.99 -7.84
N ASP A 44 20.87 26.21 -8.92
CA ASP A 44 21.30 27.08 -10.03
C ASP A 44 21.30 28.56 -9.60
N THR A 45 22.38 29.27 -9.92
CA THR A 45 22.60 30.67 -9.49
C THR A 45 21.65 31.68 -10.13
N ARG A 46 21.00 31.33 -11.25
CA ARG A 46 20.06 32.20 -11.98
C ARG A 46 18.62 31.94 -11.51
N VAL A 47 18.22 30.68 -11.39
CA VAL A 47 16.82 30.29 -11.11
C VAL A 47 16.55 29.85 -9.68
N GLY A 48 17.57 29.38 -8.93
CA GLY A 48 17.41 28.83 -7.59
C GLY A 48 16.76 29.79 -6.60
N LYS A 49 17.08 31.09 -6.69
CA LYS A 49 16.43 32.15 -5.88
C LYS A 49 14.91 32.23 -6.09
N TYR A 50 14.41 31.89 -7.28
CA TYR A 50 12.97 31.87 -7.56
C TYR A 50 12.35 30.57 -7.09
N VAL A 51 13.04 29.44 -7.26
CA VAL A 51 12.62 28.15 -6.70
C VAL A 51 12.45 28.27 -5.19
N ASP A 52 13.45 28.82 -4.49
CA ASP A 52 13.41 28.99 -3.04
C ASP A 52 12.26 29.91 -2.59
N LYS A 53 12.08 31.05 -3.27
CA LYS A 53 11.03 32.03 -2.97
C LYS A 53 9.63 31.47 -3.19
N TYR A 54 9.37 30.81 -4.32
CA TYR A 54 8.02 30.41 -4.71
C TYR A 54 7.61 29.02 -4.20
N LEU A 55 8.57 28.16 -3.83
CA LEU A 55 8.28 26.88 -3.17
C LEU A 55 8.22 26.97 -1.64
N LYS A 56 8.51 28.15 -1.07
CA LYS A 56 8.33 28.41 0.36
C LYS A 56 6.89 28.10 0.78
N GLY A 57 6.76 27.39 1.90
CA GLY A 57 5.48 27.11 2.55
C GLY A 57 5.19 28.12 3.65
N VAL A 58 4.85 27.62 4.83
CA VAL A 58 4.73 28.43 6.06
C VAL A 58 6.08 29.06 6.43
N THR A 59 6.03 30.18 7.14
CA THR A 59 7.16 31.10 7.36
C THR A 59 8.36 30.44 8.06
N ASP A 60 8.08 29.55 9.01
CA ASP A 60 9.02 28.86 9.89
C ASP A 60 9.67 27.61 9.28
N VAL A 61 9.15 27.10 8.16
CA VAL A 61 9.70 25.90 7.51
C VAL A 61 10.58 26.27 6.32
N PRO A 62 11.88 25.92 6.30
CA PRO A 62 12.75 26.13 5.13
C PRO A 62 12.22 25.42 3.88
N THR A 63 12.42 26.02 2.71
CA THR A 63 11.99 25.43 1.43
C THR A 63 12.67 24.08 1.18
N GLU A 64 13.96 23.97 1.49
CA GLU A 64 14.71 22.71 1.40
C GLU A 64 14.05 21.57 2.19
N THR A 65 13.62 21.83 3.44
CA THR A 65 12.95 20.84 4.28
C THR A 65 11.68 20.31 3.61
N ARG A 66 10.87 21.22 3.05
CA ARG A 66 9.66 20.85 2.30
C ARG A 66 10.01 20.01 1.07
N MET A 67 11.03 20.40 0.30
CA MET A 67 11.46 19.68 -0.90
C MET A 67 11.95 18.26 -0.58
N ARG A 68 12.79 18.11 0.46
CA ARG A 68 13.30 16.80 0.90
C ARG A 68 12.18 15.87 1.34
N LEU A 69 11.20 16.38 2.09
CA LEU A 69 10.04 15.59 2.51
C LEU A 69 9.19 15.12 1.31
N LEU A 70 8.96 16.00 0.34
CA LEU A 70 8.24 15.64 -0.88
C LEU A 70 8.99 14.57 -1.69
N ARG A 71 10.32 14.68 -1.85
CA ARG A 71 11.11 13.62 -2.52
C ARG A 71 11.03 12.27 -1.81
N LEU A 72 10.98 12.26 -0.48
CA LEU A 72 10.77 11.03 0.28
C LEU A 72 9.39 10.41 -0.03
N ILE A 73 8.33 11.21 0.01
CA ILE A 73 6.96 10.74 -0.30
C ILE A 73 6.89 10.22 -1.74
N GLU A 74 7.50 10.92 -2.70
CA GLU A 74 7.57 10.51 -4.10
C GLU A 74 8.25 9.13 -4.22
N GLY A 75 9.43 8.97 -3.62
CA GLY A 75 10.18 7.71 -3.65
C GLY A 75 9.41 6.54 -3.03
N MET A 76 8.67 6.78 -1.95
CA MET A 76 7.87 5.75 -1.28
C MET A 76 6.58 5.39 -2.03
N THR A 77 6.00 6.33 -2.76
CA THR A 77 4.65 6.19 -3.35
C THR A 77 4.63 6.03 -4.86
N CYS A 78 5.77 6.18 -5.54
CA CYS A 78 5.91 5.97 -6.99
C CYS A 78 6.97 4.90 -7.33
N GLY A 79 7.54 4.24 -6.32
CA GLY A 79 8.69 3.35 -6.48
C GLY A 79 8.39 1.85 -6.39
N THR A 80 9.49 1.09 -6.38
CA THR A 80 9.51 -0.39 -6.34
C THR A 80 8.71 -1.00 -5.20
N ALA A 81 8.60 -0.31 -4.07
CA ALA A 81 7.90 -0.81 -2.88
C ALA A 81 6.44 -1.21 -3.17
N MET A 82 5.74 -0.50 -4.04
CA MET A 82 4.36 -0.83 -4.43
C MET A 82 4.30 -2.13 -5.23
N THR A 83 5.14 -2.24 -6.26
CA THR A 83 5.19 -3.42 -7.14
C THR A 83 5.66 -4.67 -6.39
N GLU A 84 6.63 -4.54 -5.50
CA GLU A 84 7.07 -5.62 -4.61
C GLU A 84 5.93 -6.04 -3.68
N SER A 85 5.23 -5.07 -3.07
CA SER A 85 4.07 -5.38 -2.23
C SER A 85 2.95 -6.10 -2.99
N MET A 86 2.81 -5.87 -4.30
CA MET A 86 1.88 -6.60 -5.17
C MET A 86 2.34 -8.03 -5.50
N HIS A 87 3.63 -8.23 -5.79
CA HIS A 87 4.11 -9.45 -6.46
C HIS A 87 5.11 -10.30 -5.66
N GLY A 88 5.77 -9.71 -4.65
CA GLY A 88 6.70 -10.42 -3.76
C GLY A 88 6.03 -11.61 -3.08
N ALA A 89 6.70 -12.75 -3.01
CA ALA A 89 6.11 -14.02 -2.55
C ALA A 89 4.84 -14.49 -3.31
N GLY A 90 4.63 -13.98 -4.53
CA GLY A 90 3.56 -14.38 -5.45
C GLY A 90 2.49 -13.31 -5.67
N SER A 91 1.99 -13.20 -6.90
CA SER A 91 0.87 -12.32 -7.28
C SER A 91 -0.43 -12.67 -6.53
N PRO A 92 -1.38 -11.73 -6.36
CA PRO A 92 -2.58 -11.90 -5.51
C PRO A 92 -3.38 -13.18 -5.70
N GLN A 93 -3.38 -13.72 -6.93
CA GLN A 93 -4.09 -14.95 -7.25
C GLN A 93 -3.47 -16.17 -6.55
N ALA A 94 -2.16 -16.19 -6.34
CA ALA A 94 -1.47 -17.24 -5.60
C ALA A 94 -2.00 -17.34 -4.16
N GLN A 95 -2.14 -16.21 -3.46
CA GLN A 95 -2.67 -16.20 -2.09
C GLN A 95 -4.14 -16.60 -2.06
N ARG A 96 -4.96 -16.17 -3.03
CA ARG A 96 -6.37 -16.60 -3.14
C ARG A 96 -6.48 -18.13 -3.28
N ILE A 97 -5.67 -18.74 -4.14
CA ILE A 97 -5.62 -20.21 -4.30
C ILE A 97 -5.23 -20.89 -2.98
N MET A 98 -4.21 -20.38 -2.30
CA MET A 98 -3.73 -20.97 -1.04
C MET A 98 -4.73 -20.84 0.10
N ILE A 99 -5.43 -19.71 0.21
CA ILE A 99 -6.54 -19.51 1.16
C ILE A 99 -7.66 -20.51 0.84
N MET A 100 -8.06 -20.64 -0.42
CA MET A 100 -9.12 -21.59 -0.83
C MET A 100 -8.77 -23.02 -0.44
N ARG A 101 -7.51 -23.45 -0.63
CA ARG A 101 -7.03 -24.79 -0.24
C ARG A 101 -7.07 -25.02 1.28
N ARG A 102 -6.95 -23.98 2.10
CA ARG A 102 -6.83 -24.06 3.57
C ARG A 102 -8.09 -23.62 4.33
N ALA A 103 -9.12 -23.12 3.65
CA ALA A 103 -10.31 -22.54 4.26
C ALA A 103 -11.31 -23.55 4.87
N ASN A 104 -11.02 -24.86 4.80
CA ASN A 104 -11.86 -25.96 5.29
C ASN A 104 -13.34 -25.83 4.85
N TRP A 105 -13.54 -25.82 3.53
CA TRP A 105 -14.86 -25.63 2.91
C TRP A 105 -15.88 -26.67 3.33
N GLU A 106 -15.49 -27.93 3.50
CA GLU A 106 -16.41 -29.00 3.89
C GLU A 106 -16.98 -28.80 5.29
N ARG A 107 -16.17 -28.33 6.26
CA ARG A 107 -16.68 -27.96 7.59
C ARG A 107 -17.68 -26.80 7.49
N LYS A 108 -17.39 -25.77 6.68
CA LYS A 108 -18.29 -24.62 6.49
C LYS A 108 -19.61 -25.01 5.83
N LYS A 109 -19.58 -25.90 4.83
CA LYS A 109 -20.78 -26.46 4.20
C LYS A 109 -21.65 -27.23 5.21
N ARG A 110 -21.03 -28.10 6.02
CA ARG A 110 -21.74 -28.84 7.08
C ARG A 110 -22.41 -27.92 8.10
N LEU A 111 -21.73 -26.83 8.50
CA LEU A 111 -22.31 -25.81 9.38
C LEU A 111 -23.52 -25.12 8.75
N ALA A 112 -23.43 -24.75 7.47
CA ALA A 112 -24.55 -24.13 6.75
C ALA A 112 -25.75 -25.09 6.60
N GLN A 113 -25.50 -26.36 6.25
CA GLN A 113 -26.53 -27.40 6.15
C GLN A 113 -27.27 -27.61 7.47
N LYS A 114 -26.53 -27.64 8.59
CA LYS A 114 -27.11 -27.75 9.94
C LYS A 114 -28.04 -26.57 10.26
N LEU A 115 -27.62 -25.35 9.96
CA LEU A 115 -28.43 -24.14 10.19
C LEU A 115 -29.70 -24.12 9.31
N ALA A 116 -29.57 -24.53 8.05
CA ALA A 116 -30.68 -24.60 7.10
C ALA A 116 -31.59 -25.83 7.30
N LYS A 117 -31.24 -26.77 8.19
CA LYS A 117 -31.94 -28.04 8.41
C LYS A 117 -32.09 -28.88 7.14
N ILE A 118 -31.07 -28.90 6.29
CA ILE A 118 -31.05 -29.67 5.04
C ILE A 118 -29.96 -30.76 5.07
N GLY A 119 -30.26 -31.93 4.51
CA GLY A 119 -29.34 -33.07 4.45
C GLY A 119 -29.20 -33.85 5.77
N GLU A 120 -28.29 -34.84 5.80
CA GLU A 120 -27.92 -35.55 7.02
C GLU A 120 -27.30 -34.57 8.03
N GLN A 121 -27.89 -34.46 9.22
CA GLN A 121 -27.44 -33.57 10.29
C GLN A 121 -26.01 -33.95 10.70
N PRO A 122 -24.99 -33.14 10.34
CA PRO A 122 -23.62 -33.54 10.54
C PRO A 122 -23.27 -33.49 12.04
N LYS A 123 -22.70 -34.58 12.57
CA LYS A 123 -22.06 -34.56 13.89
C LYS A 123 -20.89 -33.56 13.83
N LEU A 124 -20.92 -32.55 14.71
CA LEU A 124 -19.82 -31.60 14.87
C LEU A 124 -18.72 -32.29 15.66
N VAL A 125 -17.87 -33.04 14.97
CA VAL A 125 -16.57 -33.49 15.46
C VAL A 125 -15.50 -32.75 14.69
#